data_AF-A0A919E6C2-F1
#
_entry.id   AF-A0A919E6C2-F1
#
_cell.length_a   1.000
_cell.length_b   1.000
_cell.length_c   1.000
_cell.angle_alpha   90.00
_cell.angle_beta   90.00
_cell.angle_gamma   90.00
#
_symmetry.space_group_name_H-M   'P 1'
#
loop_
_entity.id
_entity.type
_entity.pdbx_description
1 polymer ?
#
loop_
_entity_poly.entity_id
_entity_poly.type
_entity_poly.pdbx_seq_one_letter_code
_entity_poly.pdbx_strand_id
1 'polypeptide(L)'
;MVVKGIVSAVMLAAVSFSAQAQLRIGQGPVAETYKDFCASCHGDNMQGGSGPSLIDDESLHGNTPADLTRIIAKGVPDTEMMAFEDGLSAEDIRALVIYISENKRLAEIGGLESIKRPANSEFSTEAHSFKLETLFETEGVLWAINFLPNQDMLVTRRDGTLFVIRDGKATVIEGTPEVWHKRQGGLLDAEPHPDYENNGWIYLSFSASSVERDGNMTGMTKVVRGKIKDNKWTDEETIFLAPTDLHIATNHHFGSRFVFDDGYLYFSIGDRGRMEMAQDLARPNGKIHRIHDDGRIPADNPFVDTPGAMKSVWSYGHRNPQGLMMDTTTGLLYDTEHGPRGGDELNLIEKGKNYGWPVITYGMNYNGTPMTDKTEAPGMEQPVIYWVPSIATAGSDFYDGDKFPSWKGDALVAGMASQELHRVRIKDGKALEDEVILRGMGRIRDVETGPDGYIYVLLNDGNTDKGTIARLVPVSD
;
A
#
# COMPACT_ATOMS: atom_id res chain seq x y z
N MET A 1 13.82 54.33 19.71
CA MET A 1 13.93 53.67 18.40
C MET A 1 14.04 52.18 18.67
N VAL A 2 12.91 51.47 18.66
CA VAL A 2 12.83 50.03 18.95
C VAL A 2 12.62 49.34 17.62
N VAL A 3 13.64 48.63 17.12
CA VAL A 3 13.55 47.83 15.91
C VAL A 3 12.95 46.48 16.30
N LYS A 4 11.67 46.28 15.99
CA LYS A 4 11.03 44.96 15.99
C LYS A 4 11.45 44.23 14.71
N GLY A 5 12.31 43.23 14.84
CA GLY A 5 12.58 42.27 13.77
C GLY A 5 11.41 41.29 13.65
N ILE A 6 10.74 41.31 12.51
CA ILE A 6 9.78 40.28 12.10
C ILE A 6 10.61 39.10 11.60
N VAL A 7 10.66 38.02 12.38
CA VAL A 7 11.14 36.72 11.89
C VAL A 7 9.95 36.06 11.22
N SER A 8 9.90 36.10 9.89
CA SER A 8 8.98 35.26 9.11
C SER A 8 9.36 33.80 9.35
N ALA A 9 8.52 33.08 10.09
CA ALA A 9 8.56 31.63 10.14
C ALA A 9 8.15 31.09 8.76
N VAL A 10 9.13 30.69 7.96
CA VAL A 10 8.89 29.85 6.78
C VAL A 10 8.52 28.47 7.32
N MET A 11 7.22 28.16 7.38
CA MET A 11 6.78 26.77 7.47
C MET A 11 7.27 26.07 6.20
N LEU A 12 8.34 25.29 6.31
CA LEU A 12 8.59 24.23 5.34
C LEU A 12 7.47 23.20 5.56
N ALA A 13 6.47 23.22 4.68
CA ALA A 13 5.54 22.10 4.55
C ALA A 13 6.38 20.84 4.32
N ALA A 14 6.29 19.87 5.22
CA ALA A 14 6.95 18.59 5.08
C ALA A 14 6.21 17.79 4.00
N VAL A 15 6.51 18.07 2.74
CA VAL A 15 5.97 17.31 1.60
C VAL A 15 6.38 15.86 1.79
N SER A 16 5.41 14.99 2.03
CA SER A 16 5.62 13.56 2.23
C SER A 16 6.37 12.95 1.05
N PHE A 17 7.22 11.94 1.26
CA PHE A 17 7.98 11.33 0.16
C PHE A 17 7.06 10.68 -0.89
N SER A 18 5.83 10.29 -0.55
CA SER A 18 4.82 9.92 -1.56
C SER A 18 4.60 11.06 -2.56
N ALA A 19 4.47 12.30 -2.07
CA ALA A 19 4.38 13.47 -2.93
C ALA A 19 5.71 13.78 -3.65
N GLN A 20 6.89 13.54 -3.05
CA GLN A 20 8.18 13.72 -3.73
C GLN A 20 8.53 12.63 -4.77
N ALA A 21 8.08 11.40 -4.56
CA ALA A 21 8.14 10.31 -5.54
C ALA A 21 7.16 10.58 -6.69
N GLN A 22 5.97 11.13 -6.38
CA GLN A 22 5.01 11.62 -7.37
C GLN A 22 5.58 12.77 -8.21
N LEU A 23 6.43 13.66 -7.66
CA LEU A 23 7.07 14.74 -8.44
C LEU A 23 8.01 14.24 -9.56
N ARG A 24 8.42 12.96 -9.55
CA ARG A 24 9.28 12.38 -10.59
C ARG A 24 8.53 11.51 -11.61
N ILE A 25 7.23 11.29 -11.41
CA ILE A 25 6.34 10.68 -12.39
C ILE A 25 6.39 11.52 -13.67
N GLY A 26 6.46 10.88 -14.83
CA GLY A 26 6.61 11.58 -16.11
C GLY A 26 7.95 12.30 -16.32
N GLN A 27 9.00 12.01 -15.53
CA GLN A 27 10.34 12.60 -15.69
C GLN A 27 11.46 11.53 -15.70
N GLY A 28 12.70 11.94 -16.00
CA GLY A 28 13.91 11.10 -15.97
C GLY A 28 14.46 10.74 -17.35
N PRO A 29 15.57 9.97 -17.45
CA PRO A 29 16.19 9.58 -18.72
C PRO A 29 15.23 8.87 -19.69
N VAL A 30 14.26 8.12 -19.16
CA VAL A 30 13.19 7.50 -19.95
C VAL A 30 12.36 8.49 -20.78
N ALA A 31 12.26 9.76 -20.35
CA ALA A 31 11.60 10.79 -21.14
C ALA A 31 12.39 11.14 -22.41
N GLU A 32 13.72 11.11 -22.37
CA GLU A 32 14.56 11.28 -23.55
C GLU A 32 14.48 10.03 -24.44
N THR A 33 14.45 8.82 -23.86
CA THR A 33 14.18 7.60 -24.63
C THR A 33 12.83 7.69 -25.36
N TYR A 34 11.78 8.19 -24.71
CA TYR A 34 10.50 8.42 -25.38
C TYR A 34 10.62 9.42 -26.53
N LYS A 35 11.34 10.52 -26.35
CA LYS A 35 11.56 11.52 -27.42
C LYS A 35 12.28 10.93 -28.61
N ASP A 36 13.32 10.16 -28.36
CA ASP A 36 14.17 9.59 -29.41
C ASP A 36 13.46 8.52 -30.24
N PHE A 37 12.61 7.70 -29.60
CA PHE A 37 12.02 6.52 -30.24
C PHE A 37 10.53 6.63 -30.56
N CYS A 38 9.77 7.46 -29.84
CA CYS A 38 8.29 7.44 -29.90
C CYS A 38 7.67 8.79 -30.31
N ALA A 39 8.25 9.92 -29.89
CA ALA A 39 7.61 11.24 -30.03
C ALA A 39 7.40 11.68 -31.50
N SER A 40 8.22 11.20 -32.43
CA SER A 40 8.06 11.50 -33.86
C SER A 40 6.71 11.02 -34.43
N CYS A 41 6.16 9.93 -33.89
CA CYS A 41 4.86 9.38 -34.28
C CYS A 41 3.73 9.78 -33.33
N HIS A 42 3.99 9.80 -32.02
CA HIS A 42 2.97 9.96 -30.98
C HIS A 42 2.91 11.38 -30.37
N GLY A 43 3.76 12.29 -30.83
CA GLY A 43 3.86 13.67 -30.35
C GLY A 43 4.65 13.79 -29.04
N ASP A 44 5.20 14.98 -28.79
CA ASP A 44 6.03 15.26 -27.61
C ASP A 44 5.29 15.08 -26.28
N ASN A 45 3.97 15.25 -26.27
CA ASN A 45 3.12 15.07 -25.09
C ASN A 45 2.17 13.87 -25.24
N MET A 46 2.51 12.90 -26.08
CA MET A 46 1.75 11.65 -26.29
C MET A 46 0.33 11.80 -26.85
N GLN A 47 -0.04 12.98 -27.35
CA GLN A 47 -1.37 13.32 -27.86
C GLN A 47 -1.65 12.82 -29.30
N GLY A 48 -0.73 12.04 -29.87
CA GLY A 48 -0.82 11.52 -31.23
C GLY A 48 -0.16 12.40 -32.29
N GLY A 49 -0.17 11.89 -33.52
CA GLY A 49 0.50 12.50 -34.68
C GLY A 49 0.24 11.66 -35.93
N SER A 50 1.30 11.04 -36.48
CA SER A 50 1.13 9.97 -37.48
C SER A 50 0.68 8.65 -36.82
N GLY A 51 1.05 8.43 -35.56
CA GLY A 51 0.53 7.37 -34.71
C GLY A 51 -0.66 7.84 -33.85
N PRO A 52 -1.38 6.89 -33.22
CA PRO A 52 -2.45 7.22 -32.30
C PRO A 52 -1.92 7.95 -31.05
N SER A 53 -2.82 8.60 -30.33
CA SER A 53 -2.54 9.09 -28.98
C SER A 53 -2.24 7.91 -28.04
N LEU A 54 -1.36 8.14 -27.07
CA LEU A 54 -1.00 7.14 -26.05
C LEU A 54 -1.59 7.47 -24.67
N ILE A 55 -2.33 8.59 -24.56
CA ILE A 55 -2.90 9.09 -23.31
C ILE A 55 -4.43 9.11 -23.31
N ASP A 56 -5.07 8.62 -24.38
CA ASP A 56 -6.50 8.32 -24.42
C ASP A 56 -6.76 6.81 -24.55
N ASP A 57 -8.02 6.42 -24.38
CA ASP A 57 -8.45 5.02 -24.39
C ASP A 57 -8.69 4.45 -25.80
N GLU A 58 -8.36 5.19 -26.87
CA GLU A 58 -8.68 4.81 -28.25
C GLU A 58 -7.61 3.92 -28.91
N SER A 59 -6.79 3.19 -28.14
CA SER A 59 -5.78 2.31 -28.74
C SER A 59 -6.41 1.07 -29.40
N LEU A 60 -6.08 0.82 -30.67
CA LEU A 60 -6.65 -0.28 -31.47
C LEU A 60 -6.06 -1.67 -31.17
N HIS A 61 -4.95 -1.75 -30.42
CA HIS A 61 -4.13 -2.98 -30.31
C HIS A 61 -3.86 -3.45 -28.87
N GLY A 62 -4.60 -2.90 -27.91
CA GLY A 62 -4.49 -3.20 -26.48
C GLY A 62 -3.81 -2.09 -25.69
N ASN A 63 -4.24 -1.89 -24.46
CA ASN A 63 -3.85 -0.77 -23.59
C ASN A 63 -3.27 -1.23 -22.24
N THR A 64 -3.06 -2.54 -22.05
CA THR A 64 -2.45 -3.07 -20.83
C THR A 64 -0.92 -2.90 -20.86
N PRO A 65 -0.23 -2.89 -19.71
CA PRO A 65 1.24 -2.87 -19.70
C PRO A 65 1.87 -4.03 -20.50
N ALA A 66 1.24 -5.20 -20.50
CA ALA A 66 1.67 -6.35 -21.31
C ALA A 66 1.49 -6.11 -22.81
N ASP A 67 0.37 -5.51 -23.21
CA ASP A 67 0.13 -5.11 -24.61
C ASP A 67 1.12 -4.06 -25.07
N LEU A 68 1.33 -3.00 -24.28
CA LEU A 68 2.30 -1.95 -24.60
C LEU A 68 3.72 -2.53 -24.72
N THR A 69 4.11 -3.43 -23.81
CA THR A 69 5.40 -4.14 -23.88
C THR A 69 5.53 -4.90 -25.20
N ARG A 70 4.51 -5.69 -25.58
CA ARG A 70 4.50 -6.46 -26.82
C ARG A 70 4.53 -5.55 -28.05
N ILE A 71 3.72 -4.50 -28.08
CA ILE A 71 3.62 -3.55 -29.18
C ILE A 71 4.94 -2.82 -29.40
N ILE A 72 5.57 -2.31 -28.34
CA ILE A 72 6.86 -1.61 -28.45
C ILE A 72 7.96 -2.59 -28.89
N ALA A 73 8.01 -3.77 -28.30
CA ALA A 73 9.04 -4.75 -28.64
C ALA A 73 8.92 -5.25 -30.08
N LYS A 74 7.72 -5.68 -30.49
CA LYS A 74 7.50 -6.44 -31.73
C LYS A 74 6.87 -5.62 -32.87
N GLY A 75 6.47 -4.39 -32.60
CA GLY A 75 5.66 -3.60 -33.53
C GLY A 75 4.25 -4.18 -33.70
N VAL A 76 3.49 -3.62 -34.64
CA VAL A 76 2.19 -4.14 -35.06
C VAL A 76 2.24 -4.43 -36.57
N PRO A 77 2.08 -5.70 -36.99
CA PRO A 77 2.07 -6.07 -38.41
C PRO A 77 1.07 -5.23 -39.22
N ASP A 78 1.42 -4.92 -40.46
CA ASP A 78 0.60 -4.14 -41.40
C ASP A 78 0.27 -2.70 -40.95
N THR A 79 1.07 -2.14 -40.03
CA THR A 79 0.99 -0.73 -39.60
C THR A 79 2.35 -0.04 -39.68
N GLU A 80 2.38 1.27 -39.44
CA GLU A 80 3.62 2.05 -39.30
C GLU A 80 4.32 1.83 -37.94
N MET A 81 3.70 1.10 -37.00
CA MET A 81 4.29 0.79 -35.69
C MET A 81 5.34 -0.32 -35.82
N MET A 82 6.60 0.08 -35.95
CA MET A 82 7.76 -0.80 -36.09
C MET A 82 8.17 -1.46 -34.76
N ALA A 83 8.97 -2.53 -34.85
CA ALA A 83 9.59 -3.19 -33.71
C ALA A 83 10.79 -2.39 -33.20
N PHE A 84 10.93 -2.26 -31.88
CA PHE A 84 12.06 -1.58 -31.24
C PHE A 84 13.01 -2.50 -30.46
N GLU A 85 12.75 -3.81 -30.43
CA GLU A 85 13.58 -4.77 -29.67
C GLU A 85 15.04 -4.89 -30.12
N ASP A 86 15.37 -4.48 -31.35
CA ASP A 86 16.74 -4.44 -31.84
C ASP A 86 17.51 -3.18 -31.38
N GLY A 87 16.79 -2.14 -30.97
CA GLY A 87 17.35 -0.84 -30.56
C GLY A 87 17.17 -0.50 -29.08
N LEU A 88 16.25 -1.17 -28.39
CA LEU A 88 15.93 -0.97 -26.98
C LEU A 88 16.06 -2.30 -26.23
N SER A 89 16.69 -2.26 -25.07
CA SER A 89 16.70 -3.42 -24.18
C SER A 89 15.29 -3.68 -23.61
N ALA A 90 15.04 -4.91 -23.14
CA ALA A 90 13.77 -5.22 -22.47
C ALA A 90 13.51 -4.33 -21.24
N GLU A 91 14.59 -3.90 -20.58
CA GLU A 91 14.57 -2.93 -19.49
C GLU A 91 14.09 -1.54 -19.93
N ASP A 92 14.61 -1.02 -21.04
CA ASP A 92 14.22 0.27 -21.61
C ASP A 92 12.75 0.25 -22.05
N ILE A 93 12.32 -0.86 -22.67
CA ILE A 93 10.93 -1.04 -23.09
C ILE A 93 10.01 -1.01 -21.88
N ARG A 94 10.33 -1.74 -20.78
CA ARG A 94 9.53 -1.67 -19.55
C ARG A 94 9.51 -0.27 -18.96
N ALA A 95 10.64 0.44 -18.96
CA ALA A 95 10.69 1.81 -18.49
C ALA A 95 9.76 2.72 -19.32
N LEU A 96 9.77 2.59 -20.65
CA LEU A 96 8.86 3.32 -21.54
C LEU A 96 7.39 3.00 -21.26
N VAL A 97 7.04 1.72 -21.04
CA VAL A 97 5.67 1.32 -20.70
C VAL A 97 5.20 2.00 -19.42
N ILE A 98 6.02 1.98 -18.37
CA ILE A 98 5.71 2.68 -17.11
C ILE A 98 5.56 4.19 -17.38
N TYR A 99 6.48 4.79 -18.12
CA TYR A 99 6.46 6.23 -18.45
C TYR A 99 5.21 6.66 -19.23
N ILE A 100 4.81 5.88 -20.24
CA ILE A 100 3.59 6.14 -21.03
C ILE A 100 2.36 5.99 -20.13
N SER A 101 2.29 4.92 -19.34
CA SER A 101 1.15 4.64 -18.46
C SER A 101 1.01 5.70 -17.36
N GLU A 102 2.12 6.24 -16.86
CA GLU A 102 2.14 7.38 -15.94
C GLU A 102 1.56 8.65 -16.57
N ASN A 103 1.98 8.99 -17.80
CA ASN A 103 1.49 10.19 -18.48
C ASN A 103 0.02 10.07 -18.87
N LYS A 104 -0.43 8.87 -19.26
CA LYS A 104 -1.85 8.58 -19.47
C LYS A 104 -2.65 8.88 -18.20
N ARG A 105 -2.21 8.35 -17.06
CA ARG A 105 -2.86 8.62 -15.78
C ARG A 105 -2.82 10.09 -15.37
N LEU A 106 -1.73 10.80 -15.65
CA LEU A 106 -1.66 12.25 -15.41
C LEU A 106 -2.67 13.01 -16.28
N ALA A 107 -2.89 12.61 -17.52
CA ALA A 107 -3.91 13.19 -18.39
C ALA A 107 -5.32 12.91 -17.85
N GLU A 108 -5.60 11.68 -17.40
CA GLU A 108 -6.87 11.30 -16.75
C GLU A 108 -7.13 12.14 -15.49
N ILE A 109 -6.13 12.24 -14.59
CA ILE A 109 -6.24 13.01 -13.34
C ILE A 109 -6.39 14.51 -13.63
N GLY A 110 -5.62 15.06 -14.58
CA GLY A 110 -5.74 16.47 -14.98
C GLY A 110 -7.13 16.81 -15.53
N GLY A 111 -7.79 15.85 -16.18
CA GLY A 111 -9.21 15.95 -16.53
C GLY A 111 -10.14 15.90 -15.32
N LEU A 112 -9.85 15.08 -14.31
CA LEU A 112 -10.68 14.87 -13.13
C LEU A 112 -10.61 15.98 -12.07
N GLU A 113 -9.46 16.64 -11.88
CA GLU A 113 -9.36 17.81 -10.98
C GLU A 113 -10.29 18.97 -11.40
N SER A 114 -10.73 18.97 -12.66
CA SER A 114 -11.73 19.92 -13.17
C SER A 114 -13.17 19.61 -12.70
N ILE A 115 -13.43 18.42 -12.15
CA ILE A 115 -14.75 17.96 -11.71
C ILE A 115 -14.75 17.85 -10.18
N LYS A 116 -15.00 18.97 -9.49
CA LYS A 116 -15.37 18.91 -8.06
C LYS A 116 -16.69 18.14 -7.91
N ARG A 117 -16.62 16.91 -7.41
CA ARG A 117 -17.83 16.13 -7.09
C ARG A 117 -18.55 16.78 -5.90
N PRO A 118 -19.86 17.07 -6.00
CA PRO A 118 -20.64 17.57 -4.87
C PRO A 118 -20.59 16.63 -3.65
N ALA A 119 -20.74 17.19 -2.45
CA ALA A 119 -21.03 16.38 -1.26
C ALA A 119 -22.28 15.51 -1.52
N ASN A 120 -22.24 14.24 -1.11
CA ASN A 120 -23.28 13.22 -1.36
C ASN A 120 -23.44 12.75 -2.82
N SER A 121 -22.40 12.88 -3.64
CA SER A 121 -22.40 12.27 -4.97
C SER A 121 -22.63 10.76 -4.88
N GLU A 122 -23.45 10.25 -5.78
CA GLU A 122 -23.62 8.81 -6.00
C GLU A 122 -22.47 8.29 -6.86
N PHE A 123 -21.98 7.12 -6.49
CA PHE A 123 -20.97 6.36 -7.21
C PHE A 123 -21.67 5.14 -7.78
N SER A 124 -21.56 4.95 -9.09
CA SER A 124 -22.08 3.79 -9.79
C SER A 124 -20.92 2.95 -10.30
N THR A 125 -21.07 1.64 -10.14
CA THR A 125 -20.15 0.59 -10.55
C THR A 125 -20.89 -0.35 -11.49
N GLU A 126 -20.24 -1.41 -11.97
CA GLU A 126 -20.91 -2.42 -12.80
C GLU A 126 -22.04 -3.13 -12.05
N ALA A 127 -21.91 -3.30 -10.73
CA ALA A 127 -22.81 -4.14 -9.94
C ALA A 127 -23.65 -3.39 -8.90
N HIS A 128 -23.23 -2.21 -8.43
CA HIS A 128 -23.88 -1.46 -7.35
C HIS A 128 -23.79 0.05 -7.52
N SER A 129 -24.76 0.77 -6.97
CA SER A 129 -24.67 2.21 -6.72
C SER A 129 -24.62 2.48 -5.22
N PHE A 130 -23.83 3.47 -4.79
CA PHE A 130 -23.69 3.84 -3.39
C PHE A 130 -23.36 5.32 -3.17
N LYS A 131 -23.55 5.79 -1.94
CA LYS A 131 -23.10 7.10 -1.47
C LYS A 131 -22.03 6.94 -0.41
N LEU A 132 -21.18 7.95 -0.28
CA LEU A 132 -20.17 8.00 0.77
C LEU A 132 -20.70 8.81 1.95
N GLU A 133 -20.87 8.17 3.11
CA GLU A 133 -21.29 8.79 4.37
C GLU A 133 -20.06 9.07 5.24
N THR A 134 -19.75 10.34 5.52
CA THR A 134 -18.66 10.71 6.44
C THR A 134 -19.08 10.48 7.89
N LEU A 135 -18.26 9.73 8.62
CA LEU A 135 -18.51 9.35 10.01
C LEU A 135 -17.61 10.10 11.00
N PHE A 136 -16.37 10.38 10.61
CA PHE A 136 -15.39 11.04 11.46
C PHE A 136 -14.38 11.83 10.63
N GLU A 137 -13.96 12.97 11.14
CA GLU A 137 -12.89 13.78 10.57
C GLU A 137 -11.98 14.31 11.67
N THR A 138 -10.69 14.40 11.35
CA THR A 138 -9.69 14.96 12.25
C THR A 138 -8.52 15.59 11.50
N GLU A 139 -7.79 16.46 12.18
CA GLU A 139 -6.49 16.92 11.70
C GLU A 139 -5.44 15.84 11.97
N GLY A 140 -4.49 15.71 11.04
CA GLY A 140 -3.42 14.72 11.09
C GLY A 140 -3.74 13.43 10.34
N VAL A 141 -2.68 12.67 10.05
CA VAL A 141 -2.72 11.51 9.15
C VAL A 141 -3.16 10.25 9.89
N LEU A 142 -4.38 9.79 9.60
CA LEU A 142 -4.90 8.50 10.07
C LEU A 142 -4.16 7.33 9.37
N TRP A 143 -4.04 6.18 10.04
CA TRP A 143 -3.32 5.01 9.50
C TRP A 143 -4.19 3.76 9.37
N ALA A 144 -4.83 3.29 10.44
CA ALA A 144 -5.71 2.12 10.41
C ALA A 144 -7.09 2.39 11.02
N ILE A 145 -8.07 1.61 10.57
CA ILE A 145 -9.38 1.43 11.18
C ILE A 145 -9.68 -0.06 11.34
N ASN A 146 -10.03 -0.49 12.54
CA ASN A 146 -10.54 -1.83 12.84
C ASN A 146 -11.76 -1.73 13.77
N PHE A 147 -12.45 -2.85 13.99
CA PHE A 147 -13.68 -2.87 14.78
C PHE A 147 -13.53 -3.73 16.03
N LEU A 148 -13.94 -3.18 17.17
CA LEU A 148 -14.20 -3.97 18.36
C LEU A 148 -15.49 -4.79 18.17
N PRO A 149 -15.69 -5.91 18.90
CA PRO A 149 -16.89 -6.76 18.78
C PRO A 149 -18.22 -6.03 19.00
N ASN A 150 -18.20 -4.93 19.74
CA ASN A 150 -19.35 -4.07 19.98
C ASN A 150 -19.57 -3.00 18.89
N GLN A 151 -18.90 -3.10 17.75
CA GLN A 151 -18.94 -2.20 16.59
C GLN A 151 -18.28 -0.83 16.79
N ASP A 152 -17.61 -0.59 17.93
CA ASP A 152 -16.80 0.60 18.08
C ASP A 152 -15.60 0.55 17.12
N MET A 153 -15.27 1.68 16.49
CA MET A 153 -14.08 1.77 15.63
C MET A 153 -12.85 2.04 16.48
N LEU A 154 -11.81 1.22 16.31
CA LEU A 154 -10.46 1.43 16.80
C LEU A 154 -9.64 2.06 15.68
N VAL A 155 -9.13 3.28 15.90
CA VAL A 155 -8.52 4.08 14.83
C VAL A 155 -7.18 4.62 15.27
N THR A 156 -6.15 4.47 14.43
CA THR A 156 -4.82 5.01 14.71
C THR A 156 -4.54 6.27 13.90
N ARG A 157 -3.78 7.19 14.52
CA ARG A 157 -3.16 8.33 13.86
C ARG A 157 -1.65 8.24 14.04
N ARG A 158 -0.92 8.56 12.98
CA ARG A 158 0.54 8.35 12.90
C ARG A 158 1.35 9.08 13.96
N ASP A 159 0.80 10.10 14.59
CA ASP A 159 1.44 10.86 15.66
C ASP A 159 1.47 10.13 17.02
N GLY A 160 0.88 8.94 17.13
CA GLY A 160 0.82 8.17 18.38
C GLY A 160 -0.57 8.07 18.97
N THR A 161 -1.56 8.73 18.37
CA THR A 161 -2.92 8.79 18.91
C THR A 161 -3.72 7.54 18.52
N LEU A 162 -4.29 6.87 19.52
CA LEU A 162 -5.30 5.83 19.34
C LEU A 162 -6.67 6.40 19.73
N PHE A 163 -7.65 6.22 18.86
CA PHE A 163 -9.04 6.59 19.12
C PHE A 163 -9.90 5.35 19.27
N VAL A 164 -10.88 5.43 20.17
CA VAL A 164 -12.10 4.62 20.10
C VAL A 164 -13.24 5.54 19.71
N ILE A 165 -13.90 5.25 18.59
CA ILE A 165 -15.01 6.04 18.07
C ILE A 165 -16.30 5.24 18.25
N ARG A 166 -17.25 5.83 18.99
CA ARG A 166 -18.57 5.27 19.27
C ARG A 166 -19.63 6.29 18.92
N ASP A 167 -20.61 5.91 18.10
CA ASP A 167 -21.72 6.77 17.67
C ASP A 167 -21.25 8.15 17.15
N GLY A 168 -20.17 8.16 16.35
CA GLY A 168 -19.55 9.37 15.80
C GLY A 168 -18.72 10.19 16.80
N LYS A 169 -18.64 9.79 18.07
CA LYS A 169 -17.82 10.46 19.09
C LYS A 169 -16.48 9.74 19.28
N ALA A 170 -15.40 10.41 18.92
CA ALA A 170 -14.04 9.94 19.15
C ALA A 170 -13.58 10.20 20.59
N THR A 171 -12.98 9.19 21.21
CA THR A 171 -12.31 9.25 22.51
C THR A 171 -10.85 8.87 22.33
N VAL A 172 -9.93 9.74 22.75
CA VAL A 172 -8.49 9.43 22.73
C VAL A 172 -8.16 8.47 23.86
N ILE A 173 -7.37 7.44 23.56
CA ILE A 173 -6.81 6.52 24.54
C ILE A 173 -5.46 7.08 25.02
N GLU A 174 -5.37 7.37 26.31
CA GLU A 174 -4.15 7.92 26.91
C GLU A 174 -3.13 6.82 27.20
N GLY A 175 -1.85 7.17 27.22
CA GLY A 175 -0.77 6.27 27.65
C GLY A 175 -0.36 5.22 26.61
N THR A 176 -0.71 5.42 25.34
CA THR A 176 -0.17 4.61 24.23
C THR A 176 1.36 4.75 24.14
N PRO A 177 2.05 3.78 23.53
CA PRO A 177 3.50 3.84 23.35
C PRO A 177 3.99 5.12 22.66
N GLU A 178 5.16 5.60 23.07
CA GLU A 178 5.85 6.64 22.31
C GLU A 178 6.30 6.07 20.94
N VAL A 179 6.03 6.83 19.88
CA VAL A 179 6.31 6.40 18.50
C VAL A 179 7.37 7.25 17.84
N TRP A 180 8.18 6.62 16.99
CA TRP A 180 9.09 7.32 16.10
C TRP A 180 8.37 7.92 14.89
N HIS A 181 7.67 9.04 15.13
CA HIS A 181 6.90 9.73 14.09
C HIS A 181 7.81 10.49 13.11
N LYS A 182 8.33 9.80 12.09
CA LYS A 182 9.10 10.38 10.98
C LYS A 182 8.74 9.74 9.64
N ARG A 183 8.51 10.57 8.62
CA ARG A 183 8.20 10.19 7.23
C ARG A 183 7.08 9.16 7.08
N GLN A 184 7.38 7.85 7.11
CA GLN A 184 6.39 6.76 7.06
C GLN A 184 6.14 6.08 8.43
N GLY A 185 7.00 6.30 9.42
CA GLY A 185 6.87 5.77 10.78
C GLY A 185 5.88 6.56 11.64
N GLY A 186 5.35 5.94 12.68
CA GLY A 186 4.34 6.46 13.59
C GLY A 186 3.70 5.33 14.40
N LEU A 187 2.54 5.60 14.99
CA LEU A 187 1.58 4.54 15.32
C LEU A 187 0.93 4.09 14.03
N LEU A 188 0.94 2.78 13.78
CA LEU A 188 0.56 2.19 12.50
C LEU A 188 -0.71 1.38 12.73
N ASP A 189 -0.63 0.07 12.85
CA ASP A 189 -1.81 -0.78 12.95
C ASP A 189 -2.30 -0.93 14.38
N ALA A 190 -3.60 -1.19 14.53
CA ALA A 190 -4.23 -1.53 15.81
C ALA A 190 -5.31 -2.59 15.59
N GLU A 191 -5.05 -3.81 16.05
CA GLU A 191 -5.93 -4.97 15.80
C GLU A 191 -6.44 -5.55 17.11
N PRO A 192 -7.77 -5.63 17.35
CA PRO A 192 -8.29 -6.38 18.47
C PRO A 192 -8.04 -7.88 18.28
N HIS A 193 -7.73 -8.58 19.37
CA HIS A 193 -7.61 -10.03 19.34
C HIS A 193 -8.95 -10.68 18.94
N PRO A 194 -8.98 -11.81 18.20
CA PRO A 194 -10.24 -12.48 17.86
C PRO A 194 -11.10 -12.86 19.07
N ASP A 195 -10.45 -13.17 20.19
CA ASP A 195 -11.07 -13.44 21.51
C ASP A 195 -11.16 -12.19 22.43
N TYR A 196 -11.26 -10.98 21.86
CA TYR A 196 -11.26 -9.72 22.61
C TYR A 196 -12.34 -9.66 23.69
N GLU A 197 -13.54 -10.21 23.45
CA GLU A 197 -14.63 -10.20 24.43
C GLU A 197 -14.25 -10.89 25.74
N ASN A 198 -13.38 -11.90 25.69
CA ASN A 198 -12.95 -12.66 26.86
C ASN A 198 -11.62 -12.16 27.45
N ASN A 199 -10.69 -11.73 26.60
CA ASN A 199 -9.33 -11.39 27.04
C ASN A 199 -9.00 -9.89 27.05
N GLY A 200 -9.71 -9.08 26.26
CA GLY A 200 -9.54 -7.63 26.14
C GLY A 200 -8.25 -7.17 25.46
N TRP A 201 -7.54 -8.06 24.75
CA TRP A 201 -6.26 -7.74 24.12
C TRP A 201 -6.42 -6.99 22.80
N ILE A 202 -5.66 -5.91 22.66
CA ILE A 202 -5.46 -5.17 21.42
C ILE A 202 -3.97 -5.19 21.11
N TYR A 203 -3.61 -5.31 19.84
CA TYR A 203 -2.23 -5.32 19.36
C TYR A 203 -1.94 -4.01 18.64
N LEU A 204 -0.79 -3.41 18.91
CA LEU A 204 -0.32 -2.20 18.25
C LEU A 204 0.99 -2.47 17.54
N SER A 205 1.09 -2.05 16.28
CA SER A 205 2.36 -1.93 15.56
C SER A 205 2.75 -0.46 15.43
N PHE A 206 4.03 -0.19 15.64
CA PHE A 206 4.55 1.16 15.51
C PHE A 206 6.03 1.15 15.19
N SER A 207 6.53 2.23 14.61
CA SER A 207 7.96 2.43 14.46
C SER A 207 8.55 2.85 15.80
N ALA A 208 9.47 2.06 16.36
CA ALA A 208 10.20 2.37 17.58
C ALA A 208 11.64 2.77 17.23
N SER A 209 12.08 3.93 17.72
CA SER A 209 13.50 4.29 17.75
C SER A 209 14.21 3.48 18.83
N SER A 210 15.54 3.41 18.73
CA SER A 210 16.34 2.58 19.63
C SER A 210 17.65 3.24 20.01
N VAL A 211 18.71 3.02 19.23
CA VAL A 211 20.04 3.54 19.50
C VAL A 211 20.52 4.43 18.37
N GLU A 212 21.35 5.40 18.72
CA GLU A 212 22.09 6.18 17.74
C GLU A 212 23.33 5.40 17.27
N ARG A 213 23.55 5.35 15.96
CA ARG A 213 24.75 4.78 15.32
C ARG A 213 25.30 5.77 14.31
N ASP A 214 26.57 6.10 14.44
CA ASP A 214 27.26 7.04 13.55
C ASP A 214 26.50 8.37 13.37
N GLY A 215 25.97 8.92 14.47
CA GLY A 215 25.19 10.16 14.48
C GLY A 215 23.76 10.05 13.92
N ASN A 216 23.29 8.84 13.61
CA ASN A 216 21.95 8.61 13.07
C ASN A 216 21.12 7.73 14.01
N MET A 217 19.91 8.19 14.33
CA MET A 217 18.95 7.38 15.07
C MET A 217 18.55 6.15 14.23
N THR A 218 18.52 4.98 14.87
CA THR A 218 18.06 3.73 14.28
C THR A 218 16.77 3.26 14.94
N GLY A 219 16.05 2.36 14.27
CA GLY A 219 14.80 1.82 14.80
C GLY A 219 14.21 0.76 13.89
N MET A 220 13.07 0.22 14.31
CA MET A 220 12.37 -0.89 13.68
C MET A 220 10.88 -0.87 14.02
N THR A 221 10.08 -1.61 13.26
CA THR A 221 8.71 -1.93 13.66
C THR A 221 8.75 -2.74 14.96
N LYS A 222 7.93 -2.35 15.94
CA LYS A 222 7.71 -3.03 17.20
C LYS A 222 6.23 -3.42 17.29
N VAL A 223 5.97 -4.60 17.83
CA VAL A 223 4.62 -5.08 18.13
C VAL A 223 4.47 -5.23 19.63
N VAL A 224 3.40 -4.66 20.17
CA VAL A 224 2.98 -4.83 21.57
C VAL A 224 1.51 -5.25 21.61
N ARG A 225 1.07 -5.81 22.72
CA ARG A 225 -0.34 -5.90 23.06
C ARG A 225 -0.63 -5.21 24.38
N GLY A 226 -1.87 -4.84 24.61
CA GLY A 226 -2.33 -4.18 25.82
C GLY A 226 -3.85 -4.15 25.86
N LYS A 227 -4.40 -3.46 26.85
CA LYS A 227 -5.84 -3.35 27.08
C LYS A 227 -6.26 -1.89 27.16
N ILE A 228 -7.53 -1.62 26.94
CA ILE A 228 -8.12 -0.30 27.17
C ILE A 228 -8.99 -0.35 28.43
N LYS A 229 -8.62 0.42 29.44
CA LYS A 229 -9.38 0.58 30.69
C LYS A 229 -9.52 2.06 31.04
N ASP A 230 -10.74 2.52 31.26
CA ASP A 230 -11.03 3.92 31.61
C ASP A 230 -10.40 4.93 30.62
N ASN A 231 -10.44 4.61 29.32
CA ASN A 231 -9.79 5.35 28.21
C ASN A 231 -8.26 5.43 28.31
N LYS A 232 -7.61 4.44 28.93
CA LYS A 232 -6.15 4.34 29.03
C LYS A 232 -5.65 3.01 28.52
N TRP A 233 -4.49 3.05 27.87
CA TRP A 233 -3.71 1.87 27.52
C TRP A 233 -3.05 1.29 28.77
N THR A 234 -3.30 0.02 29.05
CA THR A 234 -2.79 -0.70 30.23
C THR A 234 -2.28 -2.09 29.87
N ASP A 235 -1.60 -2.72 30.82
CA ASP A 235 -1.18 -4.13 30.74
C ASP A 235 -0.31 -4.45 29.49
N GLU A 236 0.58 -3.52 29.12
CA GLU A 236 1.38 -3.67 27.91
C GLU A 236 2.39 -4.83 28.00
N GLU A 237 2.42 -5.64 26.94
CA GLU A 237 3.39 -6.70 26.73
C GLU A 237 4.05 -6.53 25.35
N THR A 238 5.38 -6.68 25.28
CA THR A 238 6.09 -6.70 23.99
C THR A 238 5.94 -8.08 23.36
N ILE A 239 5.37 -8.12 22.15
CA ILE A 239 5.08 -9.32 21.38
C ILE A 239 6.18 -9.59 20.36
N PHE A 240 6.67 -8.54 19.72
CA PHE A 240 7.81 -8.64 18.82
C PHE A 240 8.68 -7.38 18.85
N LEU A 241 9.99 -7.60 18.98
CA LEU A 241 11.03 -6.60 18.77
C LEU A 241 12.27 -7.31 18.23
N ALA A 242 12.75 -6.88 17.07
CA ALA A 242 14.01 -7.40 16.54
C ALA A 242 15.20 -7.01 17.45
N PRO A 243 16.28 -7.81 17.47
CA PRO A 243 17.53 -7.41 18.12
C PRO A 243 17.97 -6.01 17.68
N THR A 244 18.40 -5.19 18.63
CA THR A 244 18.66 -3.78 18.37
C THR A 244 19.79 -3.57 17.36
N ASP A 245 20.78 -4.47 17.28
CA ASP A 245 21.86 -4.50 16.28
C ASP A 245 21.35 -4.64 14.84
N LEU A 246 20.14 -5.17 14.64
CA LEU A 246 19.48 -5.25 13.34
C LEU A 246 18.67 -3.98 12.98
N HIS A 247 18.54 -3.03 13.91
CA HIS A 247 17.82 -1.78 13.64
C HIS A 247 18.58 -0.88 12.68
N ILE A 248 17.85 -0.16 11.81
CA ILE A 248 18.48 0.64 10.74
C ILE A 248 18.06 2.11 10.76
N ALA A 249 18.98 2.96 10.28
CA ALA A 249 18.84 4.40 10.19
C ALA A 249 18.07 4.83 8.93
N THR A 250 16.78 4.49 8.87
CA THR A 250 15.88 4.89 7.78
C THR A 250 14.49 5.23 8.33
N ASN A 251 13.73 6.06 7.60
CA ASN A 251 12.36 6.44 7.97
C ASN A 251 11.31 5.88 6.98
N HIS A 252 11.64 4.78 6.30
CA HIS A 252 10.87 4.20 5.21
C HIS A 252 10.57 2.73 5.47
N HIS A 253 9.52 2.25 4.80
CA HIS A 253 9.12 0.85 4.58
C HIS A 253 8.96 0.02 5.86
N PHE A 254 8.12 0.48 6.78
CA PHE A 254 7.90 -0.18 8.07
C PHE A 254 6.96 -1.40 8.00
N GLY A 255 6.26 -1.64 6.88
CA GLY A 255 5.21 -2.67 6.86
C GLY A 255 4.09 -2.35 7.84
N SER A 256 3.84 -3.30 8.75
CA SER A 256 3.14 -3.18 10.05
C SER A 256 1.69 -3.68 10.12
N ARG A 257 1.13 -4.26 9.06
CA ARG A 257 -0.24 -4.79 9.07
C ARG A 257 -0.35 -6.13 9.80
N PHE A 258 -1.42 -6.37 10.54
CA PHE A 258 -1.73 -7.61 11.25
C PHE A 258 -2.76 -8.48 10.54
N VAL A 259 -2.67 -9.80 10.75
CA VAL A 259 -3.74 -10.77 10.53
C VAL A 259 -3.67 -11.83 11.62
N PHE A 260 -4.80 -12.16 12.24
CA PHE A 260 -4.92 -13.29 13.16
C PHE A 260 -5.49 -14.52 12.47
N ASP A 261 -4.94 -15.69 12.77
CA ASP A 261 -5.48 -16.98 12.32
C ASP A 261 -5.04 -18.10 13.27
N ASP A 262 -6.00 -18.88 13.79
CA ASP A 262 -5.78 -20.05 14.65
C ASP A 262 -4.73 -19.88 15.78
N GLY A 263 -4.80 -18.77 16.53
CA GLY A 263 -3.86 -18.46 17.62
C GLY A 263 -2.47 -18.00 17.16
N TYR A 264 -2.30 -17.74 15.87
CA TYR A 264 -1.13 -17.10 15.29
C TYR A 264 -1.42 -15.64 14.94
N LEU A 265 -0.37 -14.83 15.05
CA LEU A 265 -0.31 -13.47 14.55
C LEU A 265 0.65 -13.42 13.37
N TYR A 266 0.14 -13.03 12.22
CA TYR A 266 0.92 -12.64 11.06
C TYR A 266 1.12 -11.13 11.04
N PHE A 267 2.31 -10.68 10.70
CA PHE A 267 2.59 -9.26 10.55
C PHE A 267 3.70 -8.97 9.57
N SER A 268 3.64 -7.81 8.92
CA SER A 268 4.62 -7.43 7.91
C SER A 268 5.70 -6.48 8.44
N ILE A 269 6.93 -6.63 7.92
CA ILE A 269 8.00 -5.64 8.04
C ILE A 269 8.59 -5.43 6.65
N GLY A 270 8.56 -4.19 6.16
CA GLY A 270 9.17 -3.86 4.86
C GLY A 270 10.70 -3.91 4.89
N ASP A 271 11.34 -3.75 3.75
CA ASP A 271 12.80 -3.81 3.59
C ASP A 271 13.54 -2.65 4.29
N ARG A 272 12.77 -1.67 4.79
CA ARG A 272 13.21 -0.43 5.43
C ARG A 272 14.10 0.45 4.53
N GLY A 273 14.01 0.32 3.22
CA GLY A 273 14.84 1.04 2.24
C GLY A 273 16.26 0.46 2.09
N ARG A 274 16.43 -0.83 2.40
CA ARG A 274 17.65 -1.62 2.17
C ARG A 274 17.27 -2.90 1.44
N MET A 275 17.15 -2.77 0.13
CA MET A 275 16.55 -3.78 -0.75
C MET A 275 17.18 -5.17 -0.59
N GLU A 276 18.49 -5.24 -0.41
CA GLU A 276 19.24 -6.49 -0.25
C GLU A 276 18.83 -7.29 1.00
N MET A 277 18.31 -6.60 2.02
CA MET A 277 17.90 -7.25 3.27
C MET A 277 16.61 -8.07 3.12
N ALA A 278 15.82 -7.84 2.06
CA ALA A 278 14.61 -8.61 1.77
C ALA A 278 14.93 -10.08 1.47
N GLN A 279 16.11 -10.37 0.90
CA GLN A 279 16.57 -11.73 0.61
C GLN A 279 17.35 -12.37 1.78
N ASP A 280 17.80 -11.57 2.76
CA ASP A 280 18.53 -12.06 3.92
C ASP A 280 17.56 -12.61 4.99
N LEU A 281 17.59 -13.93 5.21
CA LEU A 281 16.76 -14.61 6.20
C LEU A 281 17.19 -14.33 7.65
N ALA A 282 18.40 -13.82 7.89
CA ALA A 282 18.87 -13.43 9.22
C ALA A 282 18.29 -12.08 9.69
N ARG A 283 17.53 -11.39 8.82
CA ARG A 283 17.00 -10.04 9.06
C ARG A 283 15.47 -10.01 9.08
N PRO A 284 14.88 -9.07 9.85
CA PRO A 284 13.43 -8.88 9.87
C PRO A 284 12.90 -8.17 8.61
N ASN A 285 13.79 -7.59 7.81
CA ASN A 285 13.44 -6.67 6.73
C ASN A 285 12.86 -7.41 5.50
N GLY A 286 11.75 -6.91 4.96
CA GLY A 286 11.16 -7.41 3.71
C GLY A 286 10.54 -8.80 3.87
N LYS A 287 9.79 -9.00 4.96
CA LYS A 287 9.24 -10.27 5.40
C LYS A 287 7.78 -10.14 5.82
N ILE A 288 7.02 -11.22 5.62
CA ILE A 288 5.88 -11.52 6.48
C ILE A 288 6.40 -12.44 7.60
N HIS A 289 6.03 -12.12 8.83
CA HIS A 289 6.35 -12.89 10.02
C HIS A 289 5.11 -13.61 10.53
N ARG A 290 5.31 -14.78 11.15
CA ARG A 290 4.29 -15.54 11.89
C ARG A 290 4.82 -15.89 13.28
N ILE A 291 4.06 -15.52 14.31
CA ILE A 291 4.31 -15.86 15.72
C ILE A 291 3.01 -16.35 16.37
N HIS A 292 3.08 -16.93 17.56
CA HIS A 292 1.87 -17.06 18.40
C HIS A 292 1.38 -15.68 18.83
N ASP A 293 0.09 -15.56 19.12
CA ASP A 293 -0.51 -14.33 19.66
C ASP A 293 0.21 -13.80 20.93
N ASP A 294 0.83 -14.66 21.73
CA ASP A 294 1.65 -14.28 22.89
C ASP A 294 3.15 -14.02 22.61
N GLY A 295 3.56 -14.02 21.34
CA GLY A 295 4.92 -13.72 20.92
C GLY A 295 5.87 -14.92 20.86
N ARG A 296 5.43 -16.13 21.27
CA ARG A 296 6.25 -17.35 21.09
C ARG A 296 6.44 -17.67 19.60
N ILE A 297 7.53 -18.35 19.28
CA ILE A 297 7.81 -18.82 17.92
C ILE A 297 7.14 -20.18 17.67
N PRO A 298 6.32 -20.33 16.61
CA PRO A 298 5.77 -21.60 16.19
C PRO A 298 6.86 -22.58 15.77
N ALA A 299 6.79 -23.81 16.28
CA ALA A 299 7.77 -24.85 16.01
C ALA A 299 7.75 -25.36 14.56
N ASP A 300 6.68 -25.07 13.80
CA ASP A 300 6.54 -25.46 12.41
C ASP A 300 6.83 -24.30 11.43
N ASN A 301 7.34 -23.15 11.90
CA ASN A 301 7.77 -22.07 10.98
C ASN A 301 8.83 -22.56 9.98
N PRO A 302 8.80 -22.09 8.71
CA PRO A 302 9.57 -22.66 7.61
C PRO A 302 11.09 -22.59 7.81
N PHE A 303 11.59 -21.66 8.63
CA PHE A 303 13.01 -21.42 8.84
C PHE A 303 13.48 -21.65 10.28
N VAL A 304 12.68 -22.36 11.10
CA VAL A 304 13.01 -22.57 12.53
C VAL A 304 14.32 -23.32 12.75
N ASP A 305 14.62 -24.26 11.84
CA ASP A 305 15.81 -25.12 11.85
C ASP A 305 16.91 -24.63 10.90
N THR A 306 16.68 -23.52 10.18
CA THR A 306 17.67 -22.94 9.27
C THR A 306 18.71 -22.15 10.07
N PRO A 307 20.00 -22.53 10.05
CA PRO A 307 21.02 -21.85 10.83
C PRO A 307 21.12 -20.36 10.48
N GLY A 308 21.02 -19.50 11.49
CA GLY A 308 21.12 -18.05 11.35
C GLY A 308 19.86 -17.34 10.86
N ALA A 309 18.82 -18.08 10.45
CA ALA A 309 17.57 -17.47 10.03
C ALA A 309 16.77 -16.94 11.25
N MET A 310 16.03 -15.85 11.03
CA MET A 310 15.06 -15.35 11.98
C MET A 310 13.85 -16.27 11.98
N LYS A 311 13.62 -16.93 13.11
CA LYS A 311 12.64 -18.02 13.21
C LYS A 311 11.18 -17.60 13.05
N SER A 312 10.88 -16.30 13.18
CA SER A 312 9.53 -15.77 12.93
C SER A 312 9.21 -15.59 11.46
N VAL A 313 10.17 -15.72 10.54
CA VAL A 313 9.93 -15.49 9.10
C VAL A 313 8.96 -16.54 8.55
N TRP A 314 7.90 -16.08 7.90
CA TRP A 314 6.92 -16.89 7.18
C TRP A 314 7.19 -16.86 5.67
N SER A 315 7.35 -15.67 5.09
CA SER A 315 7.76 -15.45 3.69
C SER A 315 8.79 -14.33 3.61
N TYR A 316 9.49 -14.23 2.48
CA TYR A 316 10.54 -13.23 2.27
C TYR A 316 10.58 -12.72 0.84
N GLY A 317 11.42 -11.70 0.58
CA GLY A 317 11.50 -11.07 -0.73
C GLY A 317 10.36 -10.08 -0.98
N HIS A 318 9.89 -9.41 0.08
CA HIS A 318 8.93 -8.31 -0.01
C HIS A 318 9.66 -6.96 0.07
N ARG A 319 9.14 -5.95 -0.61
CA ARG A 319 9.64 -4.57 -0.56
C ARG A 319 9.01 -3.82 0.60
N ASN A 320 7.70 -3.57 0.54
CA ASN A 320 7.00 -2.83 1.58
C ASN A 320 5.50 -3.16 1.58
N PRO A 321 5.11 -4.27 2.23
CA PRO A 321 3.70 -4.59 2.45
C PRO A 321 2.98 -3.44 3.15
N GLN A 322 1.74 -3.15 2.75
CA GLN A 322 0.88 -2.14 3.34
C GLN A 322 -0.46 -2.73 3.77
N GLY A 323 -0.99 -3.68 2.99
CA GLY A 323 -2.12 -4.51 3.33
C GLY A 323 -1.68 -5.94 3.61
N LEU A 324 -2.43 -6.63 4.44
CA LEU A 324 -2.31 -8.05 4.78
C LEU A 324 -3.72 -8.48 5.16
N MET A 325 -4.27 -9.49 4.48
CA MET A 325 -5.67 -9.90 4.65
C MET A 325 -5.79 -11.42 4.49
N MET A 326 -6.74 -12.01 5.19
CA MET A 326 -7.05 -13.43 5.07
C MET A 326 -8.39 -13.60 4.37
N ASP A 327 -8.45 -14.42 3.33
CA ASP A 327 -9.73 -14.92 2.84
C ASP A 327 -10.24 -15.95 3.85
N THR A 328 -11.20 -15.57 4.69
CA THR A 328 -11.77 -16.43 5.73
C THR A 328 -12.50 -17.66 5.20
N THR A 329 -12.86 -17.67 3.91
CA THR A 329 -13.51 -18.82 3.25
C THR A 329 -12.49 -19.89 2.87
N THR A 330 -11.30 -19.47 2.42
CA THR A 330 -10.26 -20.40 1.92
C THR A 330 -9.11 -20.59 2.90
N GLY A 331 -8.94 -19.71 3.88
CA GLY A 331 -7.79 -19.66 4.79
C GLY A 331 -6.50 -19.22 4.09
N LEU A 332 -6.61 -18.53 2.95
CA LEU A 332 -5.46 -18.05 2.19
C LEU A 332 -5.08 -16.63 2.58
N LEU A 333 -3.80 -16.43 2.89
CA LEU A 333 -3.23 -15.14 3.28
C LEU A 333 -2.78 -14.37 2.04
N TYR A 334 -3.11 -13.09 1.97
CA TYR A 334 -2.71 -12.19 0.89
C TYR A 334 -2.05 -10.95 1.44
N ASP A 335 -1.12 -10.37 0.70
CA ASP A 335 -0.56 -9.05 1.00
C ASP A 335 -0.70 -8.12 -0.21
N THR A 336 -0.73 -6.82 0.06
CA THR A 336 -0.51 -5.80 -0.96
C THR A 336 0.71 -5.00 -0.61
N GLU A 337 1.57 -4.73 -1.59
CA GLU A 337 2.83 -4.04 -1.35
C GLU A 337 3.18 -2.99 -2.37
N HIS A 338 3.96 -1.99 -1.94
CA HIS A 338 4.48 -0.95 -2.81
C HIS A 338 5.67 -1.46 -3.61
N GLY A 339 5.59 -1.31 -4.93
CA GLY A 339 6.75 -1.32 -5.83
C GLY A 339 7.58 -0.04 -5.71
N PRO A 340 8.67 0.07 -6.47
CA PRO A 340 9.43 1.31 -6.61
C PRO A 340 8.63 2.35 -7.44
N ARG A 341 9.08 2.72 -8.64
CA ARG A 341 8.27 3.51 -9.58
C ARG A 341 7.54 2.53 -10.52
N GLY A 342 6.26 2.29 -10.25
CA GLY A 342 5.52 1.17 -10.85
C GLY A 342 5.76 -0.13 -10.08
N GLY A 343 4.93 -1.14 -10.36
CA GLY A 343 5.10 -2.51 -9.86
C GLY A 343 4.60 -2.69 -8.42
N ASP A 344 3.51 -2.03 -8.04
CA ASP A 344 2.78 -2.43 -6.84
C ASP A 344 2.13 -3.81 -7.08
N GLU A 345 1.98 -4.61 -6.04
CA GLU A 345 1.60 -6.02 -6.15
C GLU A 345 0.50 -6.39 -5.16
N LEU A 346 -0.32 -7.36 -5.54
CA LEU A 346 -1.16 -8.18 -4.66
C LEU A 346 -0.65 -9.61 -4.76
N ASN A 347 -0.20 -10.21 -3.65
CA ASN A 347 0.36 -11.55 -3.64
C ASN A 347 -0.48 -12.53 -2.83
N LEU A 348 -0.49 -13.80 -3.25
CA LEU A 348 -0.91 -14.91 -2.41
C LEU A 348 0.30 -15.36 -1.57
N ILE A 349 0.23 -15.21 -0.26
CA ILE A 349 1.31 -15.48 0.69
C ILE A 349 1.33 -16.94 1.13
N GLU A 350 2.44 -17.61 0.85
CA GLU A 350 2.65 -19.02 1.13
C GLU A 350 3.88 -19.27 2.01
N LYS A 351 3.81 -20.35 2.78
CA LYS A 351 4.84 -20.78 3.73
C LYS A 351 6.21 -20.96 3.05
N GLY A 352 7.19 -20.18 3.50
CA GLY A 352 8.60 -20.30 3.11
C GLY A 352 8.93 -19.78 1.72
N LYS A 353 7.98 -19.15 1.02
CA LYS A 353 8.17 -18.69 -0.35
C LYS A 353 8.90 -17.35 -0.44
N ASN A 354 9.50 -17.11 -1.61
CA ASN A 354 10.24 -15.91 -1.96
C ASN A 354 9.44 -15.09 -2.98
N TYR A 355 9.08 -13.86 -2.65
CA TYR A 355 8.36 -12.92 -3.51
C TYR A 355 9.30 -12.05 -4.35
N GLY A 356 10.61 -12.31 -4.24
CA GLY A 356 11.57 -12.01 -5.26
C GLY A 356 12.17 -10.60 -5.23
N TRP A 357 11.62 -9.65 -4.46
CA TRP A 357 12.25 -8.33 -4.29
C TRP A 357 13.66 -8.46 -3.68
N PRO A 358 14.69 -7.77 -4.23
CA PRO A 358 14.69 -6.90 -5.41
C PRO A 358 15.19 -7.58 -6.70
N VAL A 359 15.35 -8.90 -6.69
CA VAL A 359 15.89 -9.66 -7.83
C VAL A 359 14.95 -9.57 -9.03
N ILE A 360 13.65 -9.66 -8.78
CA ILE A 360 12.59 -9.41 -9.75
C ILE A 360 11.76 -8.21 -9.30
N THR A 361 11.27 -7.44 -10.26
CA THR A 361 10.25 -6.40 -10.03
C THR A 361 9.65 -5.95 -11.36
N TYR A 362 8.38 -5.55 -11.34
CA TYR A 362 7.74 -4.87 -12.46
C TYR A 362 7.99 -3.36 -12.50
N GLY A 363 8.66 -2.81 -11.49
CA GLY A 363 8.95 -1.38 -11.37
C GLY A 363 10.33 -0.98 -11.88
N MET A 364 10.58 0.33 -11.88
CA MET A 364 11.89 0.92 -12.17
C MET A 364 12.39 1.81 -11.03
N ASN A 365 13.63 2.30 -11.13
CA ASN A 365 14.13 3.29 -10.18
C ASN A 365 13.36 4.62 -10.32
N TYR A 366 13.16 5.33 -9.20
CA TYR A 366 12.46 6.62 -9.19
C TYR A 366 13.15 7.72 -10.03
N ASN A 367 14.42 7.56 -10.39
CA ASN A 367 15.12 8.46 -11.31
C ASN A 367 14.77 8.20 -12.79
N GLY A 368 13.99 7.17 -13.11
CA GLY A 368 13.62 6.80 -14.47
C GLY A 368 14.56 5.80 -15.15
N THR A 369 15.53 5.22 -14.43
CA THR A 369 16.40 4.17 -14.98
C THR A 369 15.87 2.78 -14.63
N PRO A 370 16.11 1.76 -15.48
CA PRO A 370 15.81 0.37 -15.12
C PRO A 370 16.44 -0.07 -13.80
N MET A 371 15.82 -1.05 -13.14
CA MET A 371 16.30 -1.59 -11.86
C MET A 371 16.88 -3.00 -11.99
N THR A 372 16.24 -3.86 -12.77
CA THR A 372 16.63 -5.24 -13.06
C THR A 372 16.10 -5.63 -14.44
N ASP A 373 16.75 -6.60 -15.08
CA ASP A 373 16.30 -7.19 -16.35
C ASP A 373 15.14 -8.16 -16.17
N LYS A 374 14.85 -8.58 -14.93
CA LYS A 374 13.96 -9.69 -14.61
C LYS A 374 12.64 -9.26 -13.98
N THR A 375 11.55 -9.81 -14.50
CA THR A 375 10.23 -9.81 -13.86
C THR A 375 9.89 -11.17 -13.25
N GLU A 376 10.66 -12.20 -13.58
CA GLU A 376 10.50 -13.57 -13.11
C GLU A 376 11.87 -14.24 -12.92
N ALA A 377 11.96 -15.20 -12.01
CA ALA A 377 13.15 -16.01 -11.80
C ALA A 377 12.79 -17.36 -11.13
N PRO A 378 13.58 -18.43 -11.35
CA PRO A 378 13.34 -19.71 -10.70
C PRO A 378 13.31 -19.60 -9.17
N GLY A 379 12.27 -20.17 -8.55
CA GLY A 379 12.11 -20.17 -7.10
C GLY A 379 11.58 -18.86 -6.51
N MET A 380 11.07 -17.96 -7.34
CA MET A 380 10.39 -16.73 -6.92
C MET A 380 8.94 -16.76 -7.39
N GLU A 381 8.03 -16.40 -6.50
CA GLU A 381 6.61 -16.37 -6.78
C GLU A 381 6.24 -15.13 -7.60
N GLN A 382 5.09 -15.18 -8.26
CA GLN A 382 4.54 -14.07 -9.03
C GLN A 382 3.30 -13.52 -8.32
N PRO A 383 3.03 -12.21 -8.44
CA PRO A 383 1.84 -11.62 -7.87
C PRO A 383 0.58 -12.14 -8.59
N VAL A 384 -0.55 -12.10 -7.89
CA VAL A 384 -1.89 -12.35 -8.44
C VAL A 384 -2.25 -11.27 -9.46
N ILE A 385 -1.88 -10.02 -9.16
CA ILE A 385 -1.97 -8.85 -10.04
C ILE A 385 -0.91 -7.83 -9.63
N TYR A 386 -0.44 -7.04 -10.59
CA TYR A 386 0.45 -5.91 -10.36
C TYR A 386 -0.05 -4.65 -11.07
N TRP A 387 0.29 -3.47 -10.54
CA TRP A 387 -0.11 -2.17 -11.08
C TRP A 387 1.06 -1.39 -11.65
N VAL A 388 0.94 -1.02 -12.92
CA VAL A 388 1.82 -0.10 -13.63
C VAL A 388 0.94 0.94 -14.34
N PRO A 389 0.96 2.22 -13.92
CA PRO A 389 1.78 2.79 -12.84
C PRO A 389 1.29 2.35 -11.45
N SER A 390 2.16 2.50 -10.43
CA SER A 390 1.81 2.21 -9.04
C SER A 390 0.57 2.98 -8.58
N ILE A 391 -0.34 2.33 -7.87
CA ILE A 391 -1.49 2.95 -7.21
C ILE A 391 -1.15 3.44 -5.79
N ALA A 392 0.06 3.10 -5.31
CA ALA A 392 0.51 3.13 -3.93
C ALA A 392 -0.49 2.40 -3.03
N THR A 393 -0.57 1.07 -3.19
CA THR A 393 -1.43 0.15 -2.41
C THR A 393 -1.38 0.43 -0.91
N ALA A 394 -2.47 0.17 -0.20
CA ALA A 394 -2.59 0.50 1.21
C ALA A 394 -3.31 -0.60 1.97
N GLY A 395 -4.23 -0.28 2.89
CA GLY A 395 -5.14 -1.28 3.44
C GLY A 395 -5.86 -2.08 2.38
N SER A 396 -6.15 -3.32 2.71
CA SER A 396 -6.87 -4.24 1.86
C SER A 396 -7.64 -5.21 2.72
N ASP A 397 -8.79 -5.64 2.24
CA ASP A 397 -9.68 -6.55 2.94
C ASP A 397 -10.44 -7.43 1.94
N PHE A 398 -10.91 -8.62 2.35
CA PHE A 398 -11.86 -9.41 1.56
C PHE A 398 -13.28 -9.08 2.00
N TYR A 399 -14.10 -8.61 1.08
CA TYR A 399 -15.47 -8.25 1.43
C TYR A 399 -16.30 -9.48 1.78
N ASP A 400 -16.72 -9.61 3.03
CA ASP A 400 -17.54 -10.74 3.51
C ASP A 400 -18.96 -10.32 3.96
N GLY A 401 -19.26 -9.01 3.87
CA GLY A 401 -20.54 -8.43 4.25
C GLY A 401 -21.69 -8.71 3.28
N ASP A 402 -22.89 -8.28 3.67
CA ASP A 402 -24.14 -8.55 2.93
C ASP A 402 -24.76 -7.30 2.27
N LYS A 403 -24.13 -6.13 2.39
CA LYS A 403 -24.62 -4.87 1.81
C LYS A 403 -24.31 -4.74 0.32
N PHE A 404 -23.26 -5.41 -0.16
CA PHE A 404 -22.82 -5.44 -1.54
C PHE A 404 -22.69 -6.89 -2.02
N PRO A 405 -23.79 -7.65 -2.16
CA PRO A 405 -23.76 -9.11 -2.34
C PRO A 405 -22.93 -9.57 -3.56
N SER A 406 -22.92 -8.80 -4.65
CA SER A 406 -22.14 -9.10 -5.86
C SER A 406 -20.62 -8.94 -5.69
N TRP A 407 -20.15 -8.39 -4.57
CA TRP A 407 -18.73 -8.21 -4.26
C TRP A 407 -18.23 -9.19 -3.19
N LYS A 408 -19.09 -10.09 -2.69
CA LYS A 408 -18.74 -11.01 -1.62
C LYS A 408 -17.62 -11.97 -2.06
N GLY A 409 -16.55 -12.01 -1.29
CA GLY A 409 -15.32 -12.75 -1.58
C GLY A 409 -14.34 -12.05 -2.52
N ASP A 410 -14.67 -10.86 -3.03
CA ASP A 410 -13.73 -10.06 -3.81
C ASP A 410 -12.79 -9.28 -2.86
N ALA A 411 -11.54 -9.10 -3.27
CA ALA A 411 -10.58 -8.28 -2.54
C ALA A 411 -10.83 -6.79 -2.79
N LEU A 412 -10.78 -5.99 -1.74
CA LEU A 412 -10.79 -4.54 -1.78
C LEU A 412 -9.37 -4.04 -1.55
N VAL A 413 -8.83 -3.23 -2.46
CA VAL A 413 -7.45 -2.73 -2.39
C VAL A 413 -7.45 -1.21 -2.47
N ALA A 414 -7.06 -0.57 -1.37
CA ALA A 414 -6.94 0.89 -1.31
C ALA A 414 -5.69 1.37 -2.06
N GLY A 415 -5.83 2.44 -2.85
CA GLY A 415 -4.75 3.10 -3.58
C GLY A 415 -4.57 4.54 -3.13
N MET A 416 -3.45 4.86 -2.48
CA MET A 416 -3.20 6.20 -1.97
C MET A 416 -2.82 7.20 -3.08
N ALA A 417 -1.94 6.81 -3.99
CA ALA A 417 -1.45 7.70 -5.04
C ALA A 417 -2.48 7.84 -6.15
N SER A 418 -3.31 6.81 -6.36
CA SER A 418 -4.44 6.84 -7.30
C SER A 418 -5.65 7.55 -6.74
N GLN A 419 -5.80 7.57 -5.41
CA GLN A 419 -7.04 8.00 -4.77
C GLN A 419 -8.21 7.12 -5.22
N GLU A 420 -7.94 5.82 -5.37
CA GLU A 420 -8.86 4.82 -5.91
C GLU A 420 -9.03 3.67 -4.91
N LEU A 421 -10.23 3.09 -4.87
CA LEU A 421 -10.50 1.80 -4.26
C LEU A 421 -10.74 0.80 -5.40
N HIS A 422 -9.93 -0.24 -5.45
CA HIS A 422 -10.03 -1.32 -6.42
C HIS A 422 -10.81 -2.49 -5.82
N ARG A 423 -11.71 -3.08 -6.59
CA ARG A 423 -12.33 -4.39 -6.33
C ARG A 423 -11.67 -5.40 -7.27
N VAL A 424 -10.96 -6.36 -6.70
CA VAL A 424 -10.26 -7.41 -7.43
C VAL A 424 -10.96 -8.74 -7.21
N ARG A 425 -11.52 -9.31 -8.29
CA ARG A 425 -12.10 -10.65 -8.26
C ARG A 425 -11.02 -11.69 -8.48
N ILE A 426 -10.78 -12.55 -7.50
CA ILE A 426 -9.74 -13.58 -7.58
C ILE A 426 -10.40 -14.95 -7.76
N LYS A 427 -9.89 -15.74 -8.71
CA LYS A 427 -10.30 -17.13 -8.90
C LYS A 427 -9.10 -17.97 -9.27
N ASP A 428 -8.95 -19.12 -8.62
CA ASP A 428 -7.86 -20.08 -8.88
C ASP A 428 -6.48 -19.40 -8.83
N GLY A 429 -6.30 -18.46 -7.90
CA GLY A 429 -5.05 -17.70 -7.71
C GLY A 429 -4.79 -16.60 -8.75
N LYS A 430 -5.77 -16.23 -9.59
CA LYS A 430 -5.63 -15.21 -10.63
C LYS A 430 -6.66 -14.10 -10.48
N ALA A 431 -6.27 -12.86 -10.72
CA ALA A 431 -7.20 -11.75 -10.87
C ALA A 431 -7.97 -11.90 -12.19
N LEU A 432 -9.30 -11.99 -12.09
CA LEU A 432 -10.21 -12.04 -13.24
C LEU A 432 -10.74 -10.66 -13.61
N GLU A 433 -10.93 -9.80 -12.62
CA GLU A 433 -11.43 -8.43 -12.76
C GLU A 433 -10.65 -7.52 -11.79
N ASP A 434 -10.38 -6.30 -12.24
CA ASP A 434 -9.91 -5.18 -11.42
C ASP A 434 -10.78 -3.96 -11.76
N GLU A 435 -11.72 -3.64 -10.88
CA GLU A 435 -12.67 -2.55 -11.07
C GLU A 435 -12.41 -1.42 -10.07
N VAL A 436 -12.28 -0.20 -10.56
CA VAL A 436 -12.20 0.98 -9.69
C VAL A 436 -13.60 1.38 -9.23
N ILE A 437 -13.94 1.05 -8.00
CA ILE A 437 -15.28 1.28 -7.44
C ILE A 437 -15.43 2.65 -6.76
N LEU A 438 -14.33 3.25 -6.28
CA LEU A 438 -14.31 4.60 -5.71
C LEU A 438 -13.09 5.36 -6.25
N ARG A 439 -13.25 6.64 -6.61
CA ARG A 439 -12.17 7.48 -7.15
C ARG A 439 -12.32 8.94 -6.73
N GLY A 440 -11.22 9.61 -6.42
CA GLY A 440 -11.13 11.06 -6.30
C GLY A 440 -11.64 11.66 -5.00
N MET A 441 -11.70 10.86 -3.92
CA MET A 441 -12.16 11.30 -2.60
C MET A 441 -11.03 11.61 -1.61
N GLY A 442 -9.77 11.54 -2.06
CA GLY A 442 -8.58 11.62 -1.22
C GLY A 442 -7.76 10.34 -1.27
N ARG A 443 -6.59 10.35 -0.62
CA ARG A 443 -5.69 9.19 -0.60
C ARG A 443 -6.30 8.12 0.29
N ILE A 444 -6.76 7.02 -0.29
CA ILE A 444 -7.34 5.91 0.47
C ILE A 444 -6.20 5.15 1.14
N ARG A 445 -6.12 5.23 2.47
CA ARG A 445 -5.08 4.61 3.28
C ARG A 445 -5.53 3.26 3.84
N ASP A 446 -6.81 3.12 4.15
CA ASP A 446 -7.35 1.86 4.68
C ASP A 446 -8.75 1.58 4.15
N VAL A 447 -9.09 0.30 4.08
CA VAL A 447 -10.43 -0.21 3.78
C VAL A 447 -10.69 -1.39 4.69
N GLU A 448 -11.89 -1.45 5.27
CA GLU A 448 -12.29 -2.50 6.21
C GLU A 448 -13.77 -2.82 6.05
N THR A 449 -14.14 -4.10 6.11
CA THR A 449 -15.52 -4.55 6.18
C THR A 449 -16.00 -4.49 7.62
N GLY A 450 -16.93 -3.58 7.90
CA GLY A 450 -17.47 -3.43 9.25
C GLY A 450 -18.37 -4.61 9.64
N PRO A 451 -18.56 -4.85 10.95
CA PRO A 451 -19.44 -5.92 11.47
C PRO A 451 -20.92 -5.72 11.10
N ASP A 452 -21.30 -4.53 10.61
CA ASP A 452 -22.63 -4.21 10.06
C ASP A 452 -22.76 -4.54 8.55
N GLY A 453 -21.71 -5.11 7.96
CA GLY A 453 -21.62 -5.56 6.57
C GLY A 453 -21.34 -4.45 5.55
N TYR A 454 -21.08 -3.22 6.00
CA TYR A 454 -20.71 -2.11 5.12
C TYR A 454 -19.20 -2.03 4.89
N ILE A 455 -18.80 -1.37 3.81
CA ILE A 455 -17.39 -1.08 3.52
C ILE A 455 -17.05 0.29 4.09
N TYR A 456 -15.99 0.35 4.91
CA TYR A 456 -15.45 1.58 5.49
C TYR A 456 -14.14 1.91 4.79
N VAL A 457 -13.91 3.21 4.56
CA VAL A 457 -12.67 3.72 3.98
C VAL A 457 -12.10 4.81 4.87
N LEU A 458 -10.78 4.77 5.04
CA LEU A 458 -10.00 5.80 5.71
C LEU A 458 -9.21 6.58 4.65
N LEU A 459 -9.51 7.86 4.57
CA LEU A 459 -9.01 8.80 3.58
C LEU A 459 -8.06 9.80 4.25
N ASN A 460 -7.00 10.19 3.56
CA ASN A 460 -6.16 11.33 3.94
C ASN A 460 -6.05 12.32 2.79
N ASP A 461 -6.20 13.61 3.09
CA ASP A 461 -5.90 14.69 2.15
C ASP A 461 -4.39 14.97 2.14
N GLY A 462 -3.75 14.78 0.98
CA GLY A 462 -2.32 14.97 0.82
C GLY A 462 -1.84 16.42 0.91
N ASN A 463 -2.74 17.40 0.88
CA ASN A 463 -2.43 18.83 0.95
C ASN A 463 -2.68 19.43 2.35
N THR A 464 -3.71 18.92 3.04
CA THR A 464 -4.16 19.49 4.33
C THR A 464 -3.81 18.60 5.53
N ASP A 465 -3.29 17.39 5.30
CA ASP A 465 -3.09 16.36 6.34
C ASP A 465 -4.37 16.07 7.13
N LYS A 466 -5.55 16.28 6.52
CA LYS A 466 -6.84 15.93 7.12
C LYS A 466 -7.14 14.45 6.93
N GLY A 467 -7.53 13.77 8.00
CA GLY A 467 -8.01 12.39 7.99
C GLY A 467 -9.53 12.31 8.06
N THR A 468 -10.12 11.43 7.26
CA THR A 468 -11.57 11.20 7.19
C THR A 468 -11.87 9.70 7.21
N ILE A 469 -12.85 9.28 8.00
CA ILE A 469 -13.46 7.95 7.92
C ILE A 469 -14.83 8.10 7.31
N ALA A 470 -15.11 7.29 6.29
CA ALA A 470 -16.39 7.27 5.64
C ALA A 470 -16.83 5.83 5.33
N ARG A 471 -18.12 5.65 5.08
CA ARG A 471 -18.75 4.36 4.79
C ARG A 471 -19.49 4.40 3.47
N LEU A 472 -19.39 3.34 2.68
CA LEU A 472 -20.13 3.18 1.43
C LEU A 472 -21.53 2.67 1.74
N VAL A 473 -22.55 3.48 1.51
CA VAL A 473 -23.96 3.15 1.76
C VAL A 473 -24.65 2.86 0.42
N PRO A 474 -25.13 1.62 0.17
CA PRO A 474 -25.78 1.30 -1.09
C PRO A 474 -27.03 2.15 -1.26
N VAL A 475 -27.25 2.64 -2.47
CA VAL A 475 -28.52 3.24 -2.88
C VAL A 475 -29.42 2.06 -3.26
N SER A 476 -30.57 1.94 -2.58
CA SER A 476 -31.56 0.92 -2.95
C SER A 476 -32.06 1.19 -4.37
N ASP A 477 -32.09 0.13 -5.20
CA ASP A 477 -32.69 0.14 -6.54
C ASP A 477 -34.15 0.63 -6.57
#